data_AF-A0A938LZH1-F1
#
_entry.id   AF-A0A938LZH1-F1
#
_cell.length_a   1.000
_cell.length_b   1.000
_cell.length_c   1.000
_cell.angle_alpha   90.00
_cell.angle_beta   90.00
_cell.angle_gamma   90.00
#
_symmetry.space_group_name_H-M   'P 1'
#
loop_
_entity.id
_entity.type
_entity.pdbx_description
1 polymer ?
#
loop_
_entity_poly.entity_id
_entity_poly.type
_entity_poly.pdbx_seq_one_letter_code
_entity_poly.pdbx_strand_id
1 'polypeptide(L)'
;HYAASRTSFASFQDYLAREGQERIRTLCERYGRIPSFEEDDSYYRDWGAAEPFSLAGRGTGECAAGLFDLIDVDLAKVRADRAALESESDPAVRARLLPRLVVTAARALLITRGLEATTDAEVLDLFERHFVEAGIVAEHFRPVLAAARSGARALEALRDQALAFSREIEELYASMDDTLQFHPSPSQKGTADKPKEFMKVDLVKDLRGVACPMNFVKTKMALSQLQAGQVLQVLLDPGEPIDNVPRSVAAEGHRILEQARVAEHWAVTIRKG
;
A
#
# COMPACT_ATOMS: atom_id res chain seq x y z
N HIS A 1 -21.44 -32.14 -6.63
CA HIS A 1 -21.27 -33.58 -6.35
C HIS A 1 -21.29 -33.86 -4.84
N TYR A 2 -20.35 -33.35 -4.05
CA TYR A 2 -20.40 -33.45 -2.58
C TYR A 2 -21.73 -32.95 -1.97
N ALA A 3 -22.24 -31.80 -2.43
CA ALA A 3 -23.53 -31.27 -1.98
C ALA A 3 -24.71 -32.24 -2.18
N ALA A 4 -24.65 -33.09 -3.20
CA ALA A 4 -25.68 -34.10 -3.48
C ALA A 4 -25.51 -35.39 -2.67
N SER A 5 -24.29 -35.66 -2.15
CA SER A 5 -23.96 -36.86 -1.37
C SER A 5 -23.62 -36.54 0.09
N ARG A 6 -23.94 -35.33 0.57
CA ARG A 6 -23.51 -34.79 1.87
C ARG A 6 -23.96 -35.65 3.06
N THR A 7 -25.09 -36.34 2.93
CA THR A 7 -25.66 -37.22 3.97
C THR A 7 -24.91 -38.54 4.10
N SER A 8 -24.10 -38.92 3.12
CA SER A 8 -23.34 -40.19 3.10
C SER A 8 -21.95 -40.07 3.73
N PHE A 9 -21.53 -38.86 4.11
CA PHE A 9 -20.20 -38.59 4.65
C PHE A 9 -20.30 -37.73 5.91
N ALA A 10 -19.47 -38.03 6.92
CA ALA A 10 -19.52 -37.33 8.20
C ALA A 10 -19.05 -35.87 8.10
N SER A 11 -18.17 -35.57 7.14
CA SER A 11 -17.66 -34.24 6.86
C SER A 11 -17.14 -34.15 5.43
N PHE A 12 -16.82 -32.94 4.97
CA PHE A 12 -16.15 -32.76 3.68
C PHE A 12 -14.76 -33.40 3.65
N GLN A 13 -14.06 -33.39 4.77
CA GLN A 13 -12.75 -34.06 4.91
C GLN A 13 -12.86 -35.57 4.77
N ASP A 14 -13.90 -36.19 5.34
CA ASP A 14 -14.19 -37.62 5.19
C ASP A 14 -14.54 -38.00 3.75
N TYR A 15 -15.31 -37.14 3.05
CA TYR A 15 -15.54 -37.30 1.61
C TYR A 15 -14.24 -37.22 0.79
N LEU A 16 -13.41 -36.20 1.05
CA LEU A 16 -12.14 -36.01 0.35
C LEU A 16 -11.21 -37.21 0.50
N ALA A 17 -11.07 -37.73 1.72
CA ALA A 17 -10.19 -38.84 2.03
C ALA A 17 -10.62 -40.17 1.39
N ARG A 18 -11.92 -40.38 1.16
CA ARG A 18 -12.46 -41.64 0.62
C ARG A 18 -12.60 -41.64 -0.90
N GLU A 19 -13.25 -40.61 -1.45
CA GLU A 19 -13.71 -40.61 -2.84
C GLU A 19 -13.43 -39.29 -3.58
N GLY A 20 -13.27 -38.19 -2.83
CA GLY A 20 -13.10 -36.86 -3.42
C GLY A 20 -11.78 -36.71 -4.19
N GLN A 21 -10.69 -37.32 -3.73
CA GLN A 21 -9.37 -37.21 -4.38
C GLN A 21 -9.37 -37.75 -5.82
N GLU A 22 -9.83 -38.98 -6.04
CA GLU A 22 -9.91 -39.58 -7.38
C GLU A 22 -10.81 -38.77 -8.31
N ARG A 23 -11.91 -38.22 -7.76
CA ARG A 23 -12.84 -37.39 -8.53
C ARG A 23 -12.23 -36.05 -8.93
N ILE A 24 -11.52 -35.40 -8.02
CA ILE A 24 -10.77 -34.18 -8.32
C ILE A 24 -9.75 -34.47 -9.41
N ARG A 25 -8.99 -35.57 -9.30
CA ARG A 25 -8.02 -35.98 -10.33
C ARG A 25 -8.69 -36.15 -11.70
N THR A 26 -9.82 -36.86 -11.75
CA THR A 26 -10.58 -37.07 -13.00
C THR A 26 -11.05 -35.74 -13.60
N LEU A 27 -11.50 -34.79 -12.78
CA LEU A 27 -11.92 -33.46 -13.24
C LEU A 27 -10.71 -32.65 -13.75
N CYS A 28 -9.59 -32.70 -13.05
CA CYS A 28 -8.34 -32.07 -13.48
C CYS A 28 -7.83 -32.66 -14.80
N GLU A 29 -7.96 -33.97 -15.02
CA GLU A 29 -7.59 -34.59 -16.30
C GLU A 29 -8.54 -34.18 -17.43
N ARG A 30 -9.86 -34.16 -17.17
CA ARG A 30 -10.87 -33.79 -18.16
C ARG A 30 -10.77 -32.35 -18.61
N TYR A 31 -10.55 -31.42 -17.68
CA TYR A 31 -10.55 -29.98 -17.94
C TYR A 31 -9.16 -29.36 -17.91
N GLY A 32 -8.11 -30.14 -17.66
CA GLY A 32 -6.73 -29.66 -17.64
C GLY A 32 -6.13 -29.46 -19.03
N ARG A 33 -6.73 -30.08 -20.06
CA ARG A 33 -6.34 -29.81 -21.45
C ARG A 33 -7.14 -28.63 -21.99
N ILE A 34 -6.43 -27.53 -22.22
CA ILE A 34 -6.97 -26.34 -22.89
C ILE A 34 -6.70 -26.51 -24.40
N PRO A 35 -7.73 -26.52 -25.27
CA PRO A 35 -7.54 -26.55 -26.72
C PRO A 35 -6.81 -25.30 -27.21
N SER A 36 -6.09 -25.42 -28.32
CA SER A 36 -5.56 -24.24 -29.02
C SER A 36 -6.71 -23.38 -29.56
N PHE A 37 -6.42 -22.10 -29.80
CA PHE A 37 -7.42 -21.16 -30.33
C PHE A 37 -8.04 -21.62 -31.66
N GLU A 38 -7.27 -22.31 -32.50
CA GLU A 38 -7.73 -22.87 -33.78
C GLU A 38 -8.63 -24.09 -33.60
N GLU A 39 -8.46 -24.84 -32.52
CA GLU A 39 -9.26 -26.03 -32.19
C GLU A 39 -10.60 -25.66 -31.54
N ASP A 40 -10.61 -24.69 -30.62
CA ASP A 40 -11.82 -24.18 -29.98
C ASP A 40 -11.63 -22.75 -29.44
N ASP A 41 -12.18 -21.75 -30.13
CA ASP A 41 -12.05 -20.35 -29.76
C ASP A 41 -12.96 -19.94 -28.59
N SER A 42 -13.93 -20.78 -28.20
CA SER A 42 -14.87 -20.50 -27.10
C SER A 42 -14.19 -20.46 -25.74
N TYR A 43 -13.05 -21.16 -25.59
CA TYR A 43 -12.20 -21.12 -24.39
C TYR A 43 -11.51 -19.76 -24.19
N TYR A 44 -11.48 -18.93 -25.22
CA TYR A 44 -10.85 -17.61 -25.22
C TYR A 44 -11.90 -16.50 -25.32
N ARG A 45 -13.17 -16.78 -24.96
CA ARG A 45 -14.28 -15.82 -24.96
C ARG A 45 -14.89 -15.78 -23.55
N ASP A 46 -15.23 -14.58 -23.09
CA ASP A 46 -15.95 -14.42 -21.83
C ASP A 46 -17.38 -14.96 -21.96
N TRP A 47 -17.95 -15.43 -20.84
CA TRP A 47 -19.30 -15.97 -20.83
C TRP A 47 -20.32 -14.93 -21.32
N GLY A 48 -20.98 -15.21 -22.45
CA GLY A 48 -21.95 -14.31 -23.07
C GLY A 48 -21.35 -13.24 -24.00
N ALA A 49 -20.03 -13.23 -24.21
CA ALA A 49 -19.37 -12.34 -25.15
C ALA A 49 -19.33 -12.93 -26.57
N ALA A 50 -19.65 -12.11 -27.56
CA ALA A 50 -19.55 -12.47 -28.98
C ALA A 50 -18.14 -12.23 -29.56
N GLU A 51 -17.23 -11.64 -28.79
CA GLU A 51 -15.86 -11.32 -29.19
C GLU A 51 -14.84 -12.06 -28.30
N PRO A 52 -13.64 -12.37 -28.82
CA PRO A 52 -12.55 -12.94 -28.02
C PRO A 52 -12.14 -12.04 -26.87
N PHE A 53 -11.77 -12.67 -25.75
CA PHE A 53 -11.18 -12.01 -24.61
C PHE A 53 -9.96 -11.20 -25.04
N SER A 54 -9.99 -9.91 -24.72
CA SER A 54 -8.90 -8.98 -25.00
C SER A 54 -8.59 -8.15 -23.76
N LEU A 55 -7.30 -7.87 -23.57
CA LEU A 55 -6.82 -6.88 -22.59
C LEU A 55 -6.82 -5.46 -23.19
N ALA A 56 -7.05 -5.31 -24.50
CA ALA A 56 -7.08 -4.01 -25.16
C ALA A 56 -8.28 -3.19 -24.64
N GLY A 57 -7.98 -2.05 -24.03
CA GLY A 57 -8.99 -1.15 -23.45
C GLY A 57 -9.40 -1.46 -22.01
N ARG A 58 -8.89 -2.55 -21.40
CA ARG A 58 -9.05 -2.82 -19.97
C ARG A 58 -7.91 -2.17 -19.20
N GLY A 59 -8.24 -1.24 -18.30
CA GLY A 59 -7.27 -0.56 -17.43
C GLY A 59 -6.67 -1.52 -16.39
N THR A 60 -5.45 -1.22 -15.95
CA THR A 60 -4.78 -1.88 -14.81
C THR A 60 -5.63 -1.72 -13.55
N GLY A 61 -6.49 -2.70 -13.21
CA GLY A 61 -7.30 -2.60 -11.98
C GLY A 61 -8.38 -3.65 -11.69
N GLU A 62 -8.57 -4.70 -12.50
CA GLU A 62 -9.78 -5.53 -12.36
C GLU A 62 -9.74 -6.67 -11.31
N CYS A 63 -8.69 -6.81 -10.49
CA CYS A 63 -8.63 -7.86 -9.46
C CYS A 63 -7.91 -7.41 -8.17
N ALA A 64 -8.59 -6.69 -7.27
CA ALA A 64 -8.05 -6.39 -5.93
C ALA A 64 -8.24 -7.54 -4.91
N ALA A 65 -9.08 -8.53 -5.21
CA ALA A 65 -9.47 -9.57 -4.24
C ALA A 65 -8.31 -10.52 -3.85
N GLY A 66 -7.37 -10.81 -4.76
CA GLY A 66 -6.20 -11.64 -4.46
C GLY A 66 -5.03 -10.88 -3.81
N LEU A 67 -5.12 -9.55 -3.74
CA LEU A 67 -4.05 -8.70 -3.23
C LEU A 67 -3.91 -8.84 -1.71
N PHE A 68 -5.03 -8.80 -1.00
CA PHE A 68 -5.07 -8.96 0.46
C PHE A 68 -4.59 -10.34 0.90
N ASP A 69 -4.91 -11.39 0.13
CA ASP A 69 -4.42 -12.74 0.38
C ASP A 69 -2.88 -12.81 0.33
N LEU A 70 -2.24 -12.06 -0.58
CA LEU A 70 -0.77 -11.99 -0.66
C LEU A 70 -0.16 -11.26 0.54
N ILE A 71 -0.81 -10.18 1.01
CA ILE A 71 -0.39 -9.45 2.21
C ILE A 71 -0.51 -10.34 3.43
N ASP A 72 -1.64 -11.04 3.59
CA ASP A 72 -1.89 -11.91 4.73
C ASP A 72 -0.91 -13.09 4.77
N VAL A 73 -0.52 -13.63 3.60
CA VAL A 73 0.53 -14.64 3.48
C VAL A 73 1.89 -14.09 3.95
N ASP A 74 2.26 -12.88 3.55
CA ASP A 74 3.51 -12.26 3.98
C ASP A 74 3.49 -11.93 5.48
N LEU A 75 2.38 -11.42 6.02
CA LEU A 75 2.23 -11.17 7.46
C LEU A 75 2.23 -12.47 8.27
N ALA A 76 1.68 -13.57 7.74
CA ALA A 76 1.78 -14.88 8.38
C ALA A 76 3.24 -15.36 8.46
N LYS A 77 4.04 -15.18 7.39
CA LYS A 77 5.48 -15.47 7.41
C LYS A 77 6.22 -14.57 8.40
N VAL A 78 5.90 -13.29 8.44
CA VAL A 78 6.48 -12.33 9.40
C VAL A 78 6.23 -12.78 10.84
N ARG A 79 5.00 -13.18 11.17
CA ARG A 79 4.65 -13.72 12.50
C ARG A 79 5.46 -14.97 12.83
N ALA A 80 5.57 -15.91 11.88
CA ALA A 80 6.33 -17.13 12.08
C ALA A 80 7.84 -16.86 12.29
N ASP A 81 8.42 -15.95 11.50
CA ASP A 81 9.83 -15.58 11.60
C ASP A 81 10.14 -14.87 12.91
N ARG A 82 9.25 -13.95 13.32
CA ARG A 82 9.36 -13.25 14.60
C ARG A 82 9.33 -14.23 15.77
N ALA A 83 8.37 -15.16 15.79
CA ALA A 83 8.28 -16.18 16.82
C ALA A 83 9.51 -17.11 16.86
N ALA A 84 10.01 -17.52 15.69
CA ALA A 84 11.23 -18.33 15.61
C ALA A 84 12.45 -17.57 16.19
N LEU A 85 12.59 -16.29 15.86
CA LEU A 85 13.70 -15.43 16.32
C LEU A 85 13.70 -15.17 17.83
N GLU A 86 12.58 -15.29 18.53
CA GLU A 86 12.50 -15.11 19.99
C GLU A 86 13.22 -16.22 20.77
N SER A 87 13.14 -17.46 20.28
CA SER A 87 13.77 -18.63 20.91
C SER A 87 15.08 -19.08 20.24
N GLU A 88 15.41 -18.55 19.06
CA GLU A 88 16.55 -19.03 18.28
C GLU A 88 17.89 -18.58 18.88
N SER A 89 18.73 -19.57 19.20
CA SER A 89 20.06 -19.37 19.79
C SER A 89 21.17 -19.40 18.75
N ASP A 90 20.97 -20.09 17.62
CA ASP A 90 21.97 -20.25 16.56
C ASP A 90 22.13 -18.97 15.72
N PRO A 91 23.30 -18.31 15.77
CA PRO A 91 23.57 -17.11 14.97
C PRO A 91 23.45 -17.31 13.46
N ALA A 92 23.75 -18.52 12.95
CA ALA A 92 23.67 -18.80 11.52
C ALA A 92 22.20 -18.89 11.04
N VAL A 93 21.30 -19.38 11.89
CA VAL A 93 19.87 -19.39 11.62
C VAL A 93 19.30 -17.97 11.71
N ARG A 94 19.64 -17.21 12.76
CA ARG A 94 19.23 -15.80 12.90
C ARG A 94 19.68 -14.93 11.73
N ALA A 95 20.91 -15.13 11.25
CA ALA A 95 21.46 -14.43 10.10
C ALA A 95 20.64 -14.63 8.80
N ARG A 96 19.89 -15.74 8.69
CA ARG A 96 18.98 -16.00 7.55
C ARG A 96 17.58 -15.46 7.81
N LEU A 97 17.09 -15.59 9.03
CA LEU A 97 15.73 -15.17 9.41
C LEU A 97 15.58 -13.65 9.48
N LEU A 98 16.57 -12.92 9.99
CA LEU A 98 16.47 -11.47 10.18
C LEU A 98 16.27 -10.68 8.87
N PRO A 99 17.09 -10.89 7.81
CA PRO A 99 16.86 -10.19 6.54
C PRO A 99 15.50 -10.56 5.94
N ARG A 100 15.13 -11.85 6.00
CA ARG A 100 13.83 -12.34 5.50
C ARG A 100 12.68 -11.67 6.22
N LEU A 101 12.74 -11.52 7.54
CA LEU A 101 11.74 -10.85 8.35
C LEU A 101 11.53 -9.40 7.87
N VAL A 102 12.61 -8.62 7.75
CA VAL A 102 12.55 -7.20 7.38
C VAL A 102 12.03 -7.03 5.96
N VAL A 103 12.56 -7.79 4.99
CA VAL A 103 12.14 -7.70 3.58
C VAL A 103 10.69 -8.13 3.41
N THR A 104 10.27 -9.23 4.05
CA THR A 104 8.89 -9.74 3.94
C THR A 104 7.91 -8.77 4.57
N ALA A 105 8.26 -8.15 5.72
CA ALA A 105 7.45 -7.11 6.33
C ALA A 105 7.34 -5.88 5.41
N ALA A 106 8.45 -5.39 4.87
CA ALA A 106 8.44 -4.25 3.94
C ALA A 106 7.59 -4.53 2.70
N ARG A 107 7.74 -5.72 2.09
CA ARG A 107 6.98 -6.14 0.91
C ARG A 107 5.47 -6.19 1.17
N ALA A 108 5.05 -6.66 2.35
CA ALA A 108 3.64 -6.74 2.72
C ALA A 108 2.91 -5.39 2.53
N LEU A 109 3.55 -4.27 2.88
CA LEU A 109 2.93 -2.96 2.67
C LEU A 109 3.09 -2.42 1.25
N LEU A 110 4.16 -2.73 0.52
CA LEU A 110 4.30 -2.29 -0.88
C LEU A 110 3.12 -2.70 -1.76
N ILE A 111 2.58 -3.89 -1.47
CA ILE A 111 1.41 -4.45 -2.15
C ILE A 111 0.20 -3.49 -2.05
N THR A 112 0.00 -2.82 -0.92
CA THR A 112 -1.10 -1.83 -0.75
C THR A 112 -0.98 -0.61 -1.65
N ARG A 113 0.21 -0.37 -2.22
CA ARG A 113 0.48 0.70 -3.19
C ARG A 113 0.58 0.21 -4.63
N GLY A 114 0.30 -1.07 -4.89
CA GLY A 114 0.48 -1.68 -6.20
C GLY A 114 1.93 -1.63 -6.69
N LEU A 115 2.89 -1.58 -5.77
CA LEU A 115 4.32 -1.54 -6.09
C LEU A 115 4.87 -2.97 -6.10
N GLU A 116 5.37 -3.39 -7.25
CA GLU A 116 6.04 -4.67 -7.42
C GLU A 116 7.55 -4.47 -7.42
N ALA A 117 8.26 -5.32 -6.67
CA ALA A 117 9.71 -5.34 -6.59
C ALA A 117 10.22 -6.73 -6.98
N THR A 118 11.30 -6.76 -7.75
CA THR A 118 11.92 -7.98 -8.27
C THR A 118 13.07 -8.48 -7.40
N THR A 119 13.60 -7.61 -6.53
CA THR A 119 14.73 -7.92 -5.64
C THR A 119 14.50 -7.38 -4.23
N ASP A 120 15.15 -8.00 -3.24
CA ASP A 120 15.10 -7.56 -1.84
C ASP A 120 15.61 -6.11 -1.67
N ALA A 121 16.62 -5.69 -2.44
CA ALA A 121 17.12 -4.33 -2.40
C ALA A 121 16.07 -3.32 -2.90
N GLU A 122 15.37 -3.66 -3.99
CA GLU A 122 14.29 -2.84 -4.53
C GLU A 122 13.10 -2.75 -3.58
N VAL A 123 12.76 -3.84 -2.87
CA VAL A 123 11.75 -3.82 -1.80
C VAL A 123 12.11 -2.77 -0.75
N LEU A 124 13.34 -2.77 -0.24
CA LEU A 124 13.76 -1.87 0.82
C LEU A 124 13.78 -0.41 0.34
N ASP A 125 14.19 -0.15 -0.90
CA ASP A 125 14.24 1.20 -1.48
C ASP A 125 12.85 1.79 -1.73
N LEU A 126 11.94 1.00 -2.31
CA LEU A 126 10.55 1.43 -2.48
C LEU A 126 9.88 1.65 -1.13
N PHE A 127 10.16 0.78 -0.16
CA PHE A 127 9.57 0.90 1.17
C PHE A 127 10.03 2.19 1.85
N GLU A 128 11.33 2.49 1.82
CA GLU A 128 11.89 3.69 2.42
C GLU A 128 11.26 4.97 1.81
N ARG A 129 11.14 5.04 0.48
CA ARG A 129 10.52 6.19 -0.22
C ARG A 129 9.04 6.35 0.07
N HIS A 130 8.28 5.26 0.08
CA HIS A 130 6.82 5.35 0.13
C HIS A 130 6.25 5.30 1.56
N PHE A 131 7.00 4.83 2.54
CA PHE A 131 6.53 4.68 3.91
C PHE A 131 7.34 5.47 4.94
N VAL A 132 8.67 5.51 4.82
CA VAL A 132 9.52 6.25 5.78
C VAL A 132 9.60 7.72 5.41
N GLU A 133 9.98 8.05 4.18
CA GLU A 133 10.02 9.45 3.68
C GLU A 133 8.63 10.09 3.66
N ALA A 134 7.57 9.29 3.50
CA ALA A 134 6.19 9.73 3.60
C ALA A 134 5.72 9.98 5.05
N GLY A 135 6.54 9.69 6.06
CA GLY A 135 6.22 9.89 7.48
C GLY A 135 5.21 8.91 8.06
N ILE A 136 4.90 7.84 7.34
CA ILE A 136 3.93 6.80 7.75
C ILE A 136 4.59 5.84 8.74
N VAL A 137 5.84 5.45 8.46
CA VAL A 137 6.67 4.61 9.32
C VAL A 137 7.79 5.47 9.89
N ALA A 138 8.09 5.27 11.17
CA ALA A 138 9.00 6.14 11.89
C ALA A 138 10.45 6.09 11.34
N GLU A 139 11.07 7.27 11.26
CA GLU A 139 12.43 7.50 10.79
C GLU A 139 13.51 6.67 11.50
N HIS A 140 13.27 6.29 12.76
CA HIS A 140 14.21 5.47 13.54
C HIS A 140 14.38 4.04 13.00
N PHE A 141 13.56 3.60 12.04
CA PHE A 141 13.73 2.32 11.35
C PHE A 141 14.68 2.38 10.15
N ARG A 142 15.13 3.57 9.69
CA ARG A 142 16.13 3.69 8.61
C ARG A 142 17.39 2.84 8.83
N PRO A 143 17.98 2.77 10.05
CA PRO A 143 19.14 1.91 10.31
C PRO A 143 18.85 0.42 10.06
N VAL A 144 17.63 -0.06 10.35
CA VAL A 144 17.22 -1.45 10.11
C VAL A 144 17.18 -1.74 8.61
N LEU A 145 16.61 -0.83 7.81
CA LEU A 145 16.57 -0.96 6.35
C LEU A 145 17.97 -0.94 5.74
N ALA A 146 18.83 -0.01 6.19
CA ALA A 146 20.23 0.06 5.77
C ALA A 146 21.03 -1.20 6.14
N ALA A 147 20.82 -1.74 7.35
CA ALA A 147 21.46 -2.97 7.80
C ALA A 147 20.99 -4.20 7.01
N ALA A 148 19.71 -4.27 6.65
CA ALA A 148 19.17 -5.34 5.81
C ALA A 148 19.80 -5.35 4.40
N ARG A 149 20.15 -4.18 3.83
CA ARG A 149 20.91 -4.08 2.57
C ARG A 149 22.38 -4.51 2.73
N SER A 150 22.98 -4.18 3.87
CA SER A 150 24.42 -4.36 4.13
C SER A 150 24.79 -5.78 4.55
N GLY A 151 23.81 -6.58 4.99
CA GLY A 151 23.96 -8.00 5.28
C GLY A 151 23.75 -8.37 6.75
N ALA A 152 23.67 -9.68 6.99
CA ALA A 152 23.16 -10.26 8.24
C ALA A 152 23.87 -9.79 9.52
N ARG A 153 25.18 -9.52 9.48
CA ARG A 153 25.94 -9.10 10.67
C ARG A 153 25.54 -7.72 11.18
N ALA A 154 25.28 -6.77 10.28
CA ALA A 154 24.81 -5.43 10.66
C ALA A 154 23.40 -5.51 11.24
N LEU A 155 22.56 -6.38 10.68
CA LEU A 155 21.18 -6.54 11.11
C LEU A 155 21.05 -7.28 12.44
N GLU A 156 21.97 -8.22 12.74
CA GLU A 156 22.04 -8.88 14.06
C GLU A 156 22.26 -7.87 15.19
N ALA A 157 23.07 -6.82 14.96
CA ALA A 157 23.27 -5.75 15.94
C ALA A 157 22.00 -4.91 16.19
N LEU A 158 21.05 -4.92 15.25
CA LEU A 158 19.78 -4.22 15.31
C LEU A 158 18.59 -5.18 15.48
N ARG A 159 18.83 -6.41 15.96
CA ARG A 159 17.81 -7.47 16.05
C ARG A 159 16.52 -6.99 16.72
N ASP A 160 16.62 -6.36 17.87
CA ASP A 160 15.44 -5.93 18.63
C ASP A 160 14.66 -4.82 17.89
N GLN A 161 15.36 -3.96 17.15
CA GLN A 161 14.74 -2.96 16.26
C GLN A 161 14.10 -3.61 15.02
N ALA A 162 14.69 -4.68 14.48
CA ALA A 162 14.09 -5.44 13.37
C ALA A 162 12.80 -6.17 13.80
N LEU A 163 12.77 -6.70 15.03
CA LEU A 163 11.57 -7.28 15.63
C LEU A 163 10.52 -6.20 15.94
N ALA A 164 10.93 -5.00 16.35
CA ALA A 164 10.03 -3.87 16.53
C ALA A 164 9.46 -3.37 15.20
N PHE A 165 10.29 -3.29 14.17
CA PHE A 165 9.87 -2.94 12.81
C PHE A 165 8.76 -3.88 12.33
N SER A 166 8.94 -5.19 12.45
CA SER A 166 7.92 -6.13 11.98
C SER A 166 6.59 -6.06 12.75
N ARG A 167 6.61 -5.65 14.04
CA ARG A 167 5.38 -5.35 14.80
C ARG A 167 4.71 -4.07 14.31
N GLU A 168 5.48 -3.01 14.12
CA GLU A 168 4.99 -1.74 13.58
C GLU A 168 4.27 -1.94 12.24
N ILE A 169 4.84 -2.75 11.33
CA ILE A 169 4.22 -3.04 10.03
C ILE A 169 2.88 -3.76 10.16
N GLU A 170 2.81 -4.76 11.04
CA GLU A 170 1.59 -5.50 11.27
C GLU A 170 0.50 -4.63 11.91
N GLU A 171 0.87 -3.80 12.88
CA GLU A 171 -0.03 -2.82 13.50
C GLU A 171 -0.52 -1.78 12.49
N LEU A 172 0.39 -1.30 11.64
CA LEU A 172 0.07 -0.32 10.61
C LEU A 172 -0.93 -0.89 9.59
N TYR A 173 -0.72 -2.13 9.13
CA TYR A 173 -1.68 -2.82 8.27
C TYR A 173 -3.02 -3.07 8.97
N ALA A 174 -3.02 -3.50 10.23
CA ALA A 174 -4.24 -3.71 11.00
C ALA A 174 -5.03 -2.40 11.26
N SER A 175 -4.34 -1.25 11.26
CA SER A 175 -4.92 0.09 11.41
C SER A 175 -5.35 0.75 10.10
N MET A 176 -5.13 0.08 8.96
CA MET A 176 -5.46 0.58 7.63
C MET A 176 -6.98 0.72 7.49
N ASP A 177 -7.44 1.90 7.08
CA ASP A 177 -8.87 2.16 6.90
C ASP A 177 -9.41 1.55 5.59
N ASP A 178 -10.74 1.56 5.43
CA ASP A 178 -11.43 1.03 4.24
C ASP A 178 -11.03 1.76 2.93
N THR A 179 -10.24 2.84 3.01
CA THR A 179 -9.70 3.60 1.87
C THR A 179 -8.24 3.25 1.55
N LEU A 180 -7.68 2.23 2.20
CA LEU A 180 -6.29 1.79 2.08
C LEU A 180 -5.29 2.89 2.45
N GLN A 181 -5.69 3.81 3.32
CA GLN A 181 -4.81 4.84 3.85
C GLN A 181 -4.24 4.38 5.19
N PHE A 182 -2.94 4.64 5.36
CA PHE A 182 -2.25 4.37 6.60
C PHE A 182 -2.28 5.61 7.48
N HIS A 183 -2.73 5.45 8.72
CA HIS A 183 -2.56 6.47 9.75
C HIS A 183 -1.23 6.23 10.49
N PRO A 184 -0.46 7.27 10.82
CA PRO A 184 0.80 7.10 11.53
C PRO A 184 0.63 6.37 12.87
N SER A 185 1.55 5.45 13.15
CA SER A 185 1.50 4.53 14.31
C SER A 185 1.49 5.25 15.68
N PRO A 186 0.83 4.66 16.70
CA PRO A 186 0.85 5.15 18.10
C PRO A 186 2.24 5.31 18.72
N SER A 187 3.25 4.62 18.18
CA SER A 187 4.67 4.68 18.60
C SER A 187 5.31 6.07 18.45
N GLN A 188 4.63 7.03 17.81
CA GLN A 188 5.07 8.43 17.69
C GLN A 188 4.79 9.30 18.95
N LYS A 189 4.23 8.76 20.04
CA LYS A 189 4.04 9.51 21.30
C LYS A 189 5.32 9.57 22.14
N GLY A 190 6.35 10.27 21.67
CA GLY A 190 7.50 10.54 22.54
C GLY A 190 8.79 10.94 21.86
N THR A 191 8.80 12.10 21.20
CA THR A 191 9.77 13.20 21.36
C THR A 191 9.55 14.20 20.23
N ALA A 192 9.43 15.46 20.61
CA ALA A 192 8.91 16.53 19.78
C ALA A 192 9.69 16.79 18.48
N ASP A 193 9.00 16.70 17.35
CA ASP A 193 8.63 17.90 16.60
C ASP A 193 7.16 17.75 16.15
N LYS A 194 6.38 18.82 16.20
CA LYS A 194 4.90 18.75 16.19
C LYS A 194 4.35 18.08 14.91
N PRO A 195 3.55 17.00 15.01
CA PRO A 195 2.85 16.44 13.85
C PRO A 195 1.76 17.41 13.39
N LYS A 196 1.75 17.72 12.08
CA LYS A 196 0.62 18.39 11.45
C LYS A 196 -0.57 17.45 11.45
N GLU A 197 -1.68 17.87 12.06
CA GLU A 197 -2.97 17.21 11.92
C GLU A 197 -3.28 17.03 10.42
N PHE A 198 -3.60 15.81 9.99
CA PHE A 198 -4.23 15.58 8.69
C PHE A 198 -5.59 16.27 8.71
N MET A 199 -5.61 17.54 8.27
CA MET A 199 -6.83 18.32 8.16
C MET A 199 -7.66 17.75 7.01
N LYS A 200 -8.89 17.34 7.30
CA LYS A 200 -9.88 16.95 6.27
C LYS A 200 -9.96 18.06 5.22
N VAL A 201 -9.51 17.77 4.00
CA VAL A 201 -9.59 18.69 2.88
C VAL A 201 -11.00 18.59 2.28
N ASP A 202 -11.72 19.71 2.26
CA ASP A 202 -13.10 19.77 1.73
C ASP A 202 -13.13 19.93 0.21
N LEU A 203 -12.11 20.56 -0.38
CA LEU A 203 -12.01 20.79 -1.83
C LEU A 203 -10.55 20.76 -2.29
N VAL A 204 -10.28 20.15 -3.44
CA VAL A 204 -8.97 20.16 -4.10
C VAL A 204 -9.09 20.86 -5.46
N LYS A 205 -8.15 21.75 -5.79
CA LYS A 205 -8.09 22.44 -7.07
C LYS A 205 -6.70 22.41 -7.69
N ASP A 206 -6.60 21.78 -8.86
CA ASP A 206 -5.38 21.82 -9.66
C ASP A 206 -5.30 23.13 -10.46
N LEU A 207 -4.25 23.91 -10.19
CA LEU A 207 -3.95 25.18 -10.85
C LEU A 207 -2.54 25.19 -11.47
N ARG A 208 -1.96 24.01 -11.68
CA ARG A 208 -0.73 23.85 -12.47
C ARG A 208 -0.97 24.30 -13.91
N GLY A 209 0.05 24.90 -14.52
CA GLY A 209 -0.01 25.59 -15.81
C GLY A 209 -0.83 26.89 -15.81
N VAL A 210 -1.38 27.33 -14.67
CA VAL A 210 -2.17 28.57 -14.60
C VAL A 210 -1.28 29.74 -14.17
N ALA A 211 -0.99 30.62 -15.13
CA ALA A 211 -0.19 31.82 -14.89
C ALA A 211 -0.88 32.83 -13.94
N CYS A 212 -0.06 33.69 -13.33
CA CYS A 212 -0.51 34.88 -12.61
C CYS A 212 -1.23 35.86 -13.56
N PRO A 213 -2.32 36.55 -13.16
CA PRO A 213 -3.00 36.51 -11.86
C PRO A 213 -4.10 35.44 -11.76
N MET A 214 -4.27 34.60 -12.79
CA MET A 214 -5.39 33.67 -12.90
C MET A 214 -5.37 32.56 -11.86
N ASN A 215 -4.18 32.16 -11.38
CA ASN A 215 -4.05 31.21 -10.28
C ASN A 215 -4.74 31.74 -9.01
N PHE A 216 -4.46 32.98 -8.61
CA PHE A 216 -5.05 33.60 -7.45
C PHE A 216 -6.56 33.81 -7.61
N VAL A 217 -7.02 34.26 -8.78
CA VAL A 217 -8.46 34.42 -9.08
C VAL A 217 -9.20 33.08 -8.93
N LYS A 218 -8.66 32.00 -9.48
CA LYS A 218 -9.27 30.67 -9.39
C LYS A 218 -9.24 30.12 -7.96
N THR A 219 -8.17 30.38 -7.20
CA THR A 219 -8.11 30.04 -5.77
C THR A 219 -9.22 30.76 -4.99
N LYS A 220 -9.46 32.04 -5.27
CA LYS A 220 -10.54 32.82 -4.64
C LYS A 220 -11.93 32.28 -4.99
N MET A 221 -12.15 31.92 -6.25
CA MET A 221 -13.41 31.28 -6.66
C MET A 221 -13.64 29.96 -5.92
N ALA A 222 -12.61 29.13 -5.78
CA ALA A 222 -12.70 27.88 -5.01
C ALA A 222 -12.98 28.13 -3.52
N LEU A 223 -12.32 29.13 -2.90
CA LEU A 223 -12.61 29.54 -1.53
C LEU A 223 -14.03 30.08 -1.36
N SER A 224 -14.59 30.74 -2.38
CA SER A 224 -15.98 31.25 -2.31
C SER A 224 -17.03 30.14 -2.22
N GLN A 225 -16.70 28.93 -2.72
CA GLN A 225 -17.58 27.76 -2.66
C GLN A 225 -17.59 27.07 -1.29
N LEU A 226 -16.64 27.41 -0.41
CA LEU A 226 -16.49 26.82 0.91
C LEU A 226 -17.18 27.65 2.00
N GLN A 227 -17.53 27.02 3.11
CA GLN A 227 -17.95 27.67 4.36
C GLN A 227 -16.74 28.06 5.22
N ALA A 228 -16.91 29.04 6.11
CA ALA A 228 -15.86 29.44 7.03
C ALA A 228 -15.37 28.24 7.86
N GLY A 229 -14.06 28.09 7.98
CA GLY A 229 -13.43 26.97 8.65
C GLY A 229 -13.13 25.75 7.78
N GLN A 230 -13.71 25.63 6.58
CA GLN A 230 -13.42 24.55 5.62
C GLN A 230 -12.07 24.73 4.92
N VAL A 231 -11.55 23.64 4.38
CA VAL A 231 -10.17 23.54 3.88
C VAL A 231 -10.13 23.31 2.36
N LEU A 232 -9.40 24.17 1.66
CA LEU A 232 -9.06 24.05 0.24
C LEU A 232 -7.60 23.62 0.09
N GLN A 233 -7.32 22.62 -0.73
CA GLN A 233 -5.98 22.34 -1.23
C GLN A 233 -5.84 22.82 -2.67
N VAL A 234 -4.81 23.61 -2.98
CA VAL A 234 -4.47 24.04 -4.35
C VAL A 234 -3.13 23.48 -4.79
N LEU A 235 -3.06 22.98 -6.02
CA LEU A 235 -1.80 22.56 -6.64
C LEU A 235 -1.26 23.68 -7.52
N LEU A 236 -0.01 24.07 -7.33
CA LEU A 236 0.64 25.22 -7.97
C LEU A 236 1.99 24.84 -8.55
N ASP A 237 2.38 25.48 -9.65
CA ASP A 237 3.72 25.32 -10.21
C ASP A 237 4.77 26.00 -9.31
N PRO A 238 6.03 25.54 -9.35
CA PRO A 238 7.14 26.25 -8.72
C PRO A 238 7.35 27.65 -9.32
N GLY A 239 7.94 28.55 -8.52
CA GLY A 239 8.22 29.93 -8.90
C GLY A 239 7.10 30.89 -8.47
N GLU A 240 6.71 31.81 -9.36
CA GLU A 240 5.76 32.88 -9.04
C GLU A 240 4.43 32.40 -8.41
N PRO A 241 3.79 31.29 -8.84
CA PRO A 241 2.51 30.86 -8.27
C PRO A 241 2.55 30.53 -6.77
N ILE A 242 3.57 29.78 -6.32
CA ILE A 242 3.72 29.41 -4.91
C ILE A 242 4.12 30.61 -4.03
N ASP A 243 4.82 31.60 -4.57
CA ASP A 243 5.19 32.79 -3.81
C ASP A 243 4.01 33.76 -3.63
N ASN A 244 3.17 33.89 -4.67
CA ASN A 244 2.13 34.93 -4.71
C ASN A 244 0.77 34.47 -4.17
N VAL A 245 0.34 33.25 -4.47
CA VAL A 245 -1.02 32.79 -4.09
C VAL A 245 -1.18 32.69 -2.56
N PRO A 246 -0.29 32.02 -1.80
CA PRO A 246 -0.44 31.91 -0.34
C PRO A 246 -0.38 33.27 0.35
N ARG A 247 0.52 34.15 -0.10
CA ARG A 247 0.66 35.52 0.43
C ARG A 247 -0.60 36.34 0.22
N SER A 248 -1.19 36.28 -0.97
CA SER A 248 -2.40 37.03 -1.32
C SER A 248 -3.63 36.49 -0.57
N VAL A 249 -3.75 35.17 -0.46
CA VAL A 249 -4.82 34.50 0.30
C VAL A 249 -4.73 34.82 1.81
N ALA A 250 -3.53 34.86 2.37
CA ALA A 250 -3.31 35.25 3.77
C ALA A 250 -3.69 36.71 4.03
N ALA A 251 -3.38 37.61 3.09
CA ALA A 251 -3.75 39.02 3.17
C ALA A 251 -5.27 39.25 3.11
N GLU A 252 -6.03 38.33 2.50
CA GLU A 252 -7.51 38.35 2.50
C GLU A 252 -8.14 37.75 3.77
N GLY A 253 -7.33 37.36 4.77
CA GLY A 253 -7.80 36.87 6.07
C GLY A 253 -8.02 35.35 6.15
N HIS A 254 -7.62 34.59 5.12
CA HIS A 254 -7.61 33.14 5.17
C HIS A 254 -6.32 32.61 5.80
N ARG A 255 -6.35 31.40 6.35
CA ARG A 255 -5.20 30.84 7.06
C ARG A 255 -4.49 29.81 6.19
N ILE A 256 -3.21 30.02 5.90
CA ILE A 256 -2.36 28.99 5.28
C ILE A 256 -2.02 27.95 6.34
N LEU A 257 -2.39 26.71 6.08
CA LEU A 257 -2.18 25.58 6.98
C LEU A 257 -0.88 24.86 6.63
N GLU A 258 -0.64 24.65 5.33
CA GLU A 258 0.51 23.92 4.84
C GLU A 258 0.90 24.34 3.43
N GLN A 259 2.20 24.28 3.14
CA GLN A 259 2.78 24.33 1.80
C GLN A 259 3.77 23.16 1.71
N ALA A 260 3.47 22.18 0.86
CA ALA A 260 4.29 20.98 0.70
C ALA A 260 4.72 20.85 -0.75
N ARG A 261 5.99 20.53 -0.98
CA ARG A 261 6.49 20.24 -2.33
C ARG A 261 6.22 18.77 -2.64
N VAL A 262 5.54 18.51 -3.76
CA VAL A 262 5.20 17.17 -4.24
C VAL A 262 5.81 17.00 -5.63
N ALA A 263 6.96 16.31 -5.70
CA ALA A 263 7.77 16.18 -6.91
C ALA A 263 8.05 17.54 -7.59
N GLU A 264 7.45 17.78 -8.75
CA GLU A 264 7.65 18.98 -9.60
C GLU A 264 6.63 20.10 -9.36
N HIS A 265 5.76 20.00 -8.34
CA HIS A 265 4.77 21.03 -8.03
C HIS A 265 4.59 21.23 -6.51
N TRP A 266 3.77 22.20 -6.13
CA TRP A 266 3.47 22.54 -4.75
C TRP A 266 2.00 22.28 -4.43
N ALA A 267 1.73 21.70 -3.27
CA ALA A 267 0.40 21.62 -2.68
C ALA A 267 0.29 22.64 -1.54
N VAL A 268 -0.70 23.53 -1.62
CA VAL A 268 -0.97 24.54 -0.59
C VAL A 268 -2.33 24.28 0.02
N THR A 269 -2.37 24.07 1.33
CA THR A 269 -3.57 23.82 2.10
C THR A 269 -3.99 25.10 2.82
N ILE A 270 -5.23 25.54 2.60
CA ILE A 270 -5.78 26.83 2.99
C ILE A 270 -7.06 26.60 3.79
N ARG A 271 -7.17 27.15 4.99
CA ARG A 271 -8.43 27.23 5.72
C ARG A 271 -9.13 28.53 5.40
N LYS A 272 -10.41 28.46 5.01
CA LYS A 272 -11.24 29.64 4.87
C LYS A 272 -11.42 30.32 6.23
N GLY A 273 -10.94 31.56 6.31
CA GLY A 273 -11.22 32.51 7.40
C GLY A 273 -12.69 32.89 7.50
#